data_AF-A0AAD5MMZ4-F1
#
_entry.id   AF-A0AAD5MMZ4-F1
#
_cell.length_a   1.000
_cell.length_b   1.000
_cell.length_c   1.000
_cell.angle_alpha   90.00
_cell.angle_beta   90.00
_cell.angle_gamma   90.00
#
_symmetry.space_group_name_H-M   'P 1'
#
loop_
_entity.id
_entity.type
_entity.pdbx_description
1 polymer ?
#
loop_
_entity_poly.entity_id
_entity_poly.type
_entity_poly.pdbx_seq_one_letter_code
_entity_poly.pdbx_strand_id
1 'polypeptide(L)'
;MFIFANKAGLSSCSVVILLLVSISTVFGCGVIPRGQTSTRTFTASGPSNLPIIAVYTDNKAISALFPGIATSKDAVQALAQRFAMQTVVDVLEIEGRRALLPDFVISNTVDQLQVNTTYEPLLCKMLMRPEDVAPMESCIFVGSTVTGICPGGQGPKKCQEVAVPINSEHLSLSGTLTTTNIIMANWSRTMWQNVVDRALRMLRSGPFGSHLYTVTVTVS
;
A
#
# COMPACT_ATOMS: atom_id res chain seq x y z
N MET A 1 -20.77 -11.39 -42.00
CA MET A 1 -22.23 -11.42 -41.80
C MET A 1 -22.51 -10.51 -40.61
N PHE A 2 -23.10 -9.31 -40.69
CA PHE A 2 -23.96 -8.66 -41.69
C PHE A 2 -23.38 -7.33 -42.23
N ILE A 3 -24.03 -6.88 -43.29
CA ILE A 3 -23.81 -5.76 -44.21
C ILE A 3 -24.15 -4.40 -43.55
N PHE A 4 -23.47 -3.32 -43.95
CA PHE A 4 -24.10 -1.99 -43.99
C PHE A 4 -23.88 -1.33 -45.35
N ALA A 5 -25.01 -0.95 -45.94
CA ALA A 5 -25.14 -0.32 -47.24
C ALA A 5 -24.98 1.20 -47.14
N ASN A 6 -24.46 1.76 -48.22
CA ASN A 6 -24.42 3.18 -48.54
C ASN A 6 -25.84 3.76 -48.68
N LYS A 7 -26.07 4.98 -48.16
CA LYS A 7 -27.12 5.87 -48.66
C LYS A 7 -26.69 7.33 -48.48
N ALA A 8 -26.46 8.01 -49.59
CA ALA A 8 -26.32 9.45 -49.70
C ALA A 8 -27.70 10.10 -49.94
N GLY A 9 -27.90 11.34 -49.49
CA GLY A 9 -29.08 12.15 -49.81
C GLY A 9 -29.22 13.42 -48.96
N LEU A 10 -29.06 14.59 -49.58
CA LEU A 10 -28.84 15.92 -49.00
C LEU A 10 -30.02 16.61 -48.30
N SER A 11 -29.66 17.66 -47.53
CA SER A 11 -30.29 18.99 -47.45
C SER A 11 -31.31 19.25 -46.34
N SER A 12 -30.90 20.02 -45.33
CA SER A 12 -31.56 21.29 -45.02
C SER A 12 -30.70 22.13 -44.06
N CYS A 13 -30.53 23.41 -44.40
CA CYS A 13 -29.77 24.40 -43.65
C CYS A 13 -30.30 24.54 -42.22
N SER A 14 -29.44 24.31 -41.23
CA SER A 14 -29.59 24.89 -39.90
C SER A 14 -28.22 25.27 -39.37
N VAL A 15 -27.97 26.57 -39.44
CA VAL A 15 -26.83 27.27 -38.85
C VAL A 15 -26.96 27.11 -37.33
N VAL A 16 -26.29 26.09 -36.78
CA VAL A 16 -26.05 25.99 -35.34
C VAL A 16 -24.53 26.00 -35.15
N ILE A 17 -24.05 27.25 -35.07
CA ILE A 17 -22.94 27.74 -34.25
C ILE A 17 -21.88 26.70 -33.88
N LEU A 18 -20.72 26.89 -34.52
CA LEU A 18 -19.41 26.43 -34.08
C LEU A 18 -19.27 26.50 -32.55
N LEU A 19 -19.12 25.34 -31.92
CA LEU A 19 -18.20 25.15 -30.79
C LEU A 19 -17.46 23.84 -31.06
N LEU A 20 -16.57 23.91 -32.04
CA LEU A 20 -15.42 23.01 -32.18
C LEU A 20 -14.54 23.22 -30.94
N VAL A 21 -14.84 22.54 -29.84
CA VAL A 21 -13.79 22.22 -28.86
C VAL A 21 -13.06 21.02 -29.43
N SER A 22 -12.19 21.28 -30.39
CA SER A 22 -11.07 20.41 -30.68
C SER A 22 -10.23 20.36 -29.39
N ILE A 23 -10.53 19.40 -28.52
CA ILE A 23 -9.59 18.99 -27.49
C ILE A 23 -8.46 18.33 -28.26
N SER A 24 -7.51 19.15 -28.69
CA SER A 24 -6.21 18.68 -29.16
C SER A 24 -5.61 17.93 -27.98
N THR A 25 -5.77 16.61 -27.93
CA THR A 25 -4.94 15.74 -27.12
C THR A 25 -3.56 15.74 -27.76
N VAL A 26 -2.88 16.87 -27.59
CA VAL A 26 -1.45 16.97 -27.84
C VAL A 26 -0.84 16.12 -26.72
N PHE A 27 -0.61 14.84 -27.01
CA PHE A 27 0.40 14.02 -26.35
C PHE A 27 1.79 14.56 -26.72
N GLY A 28 2.00 15.85 -26.53
CA GLY A 28 3.32 16.42 -26.49
C GLY A 28 3.96 15.88 -25.24
N CYS A 29 5.18 15.36 -25.34
CA CYS A 29 6.13 15.26 -24.23
C CYS A 29 6.49 16.68 -23.73
N GLY A 30 5.47 17.50 -23.44
CA GLY A 30 5.61 18.82 -22.86
C GLY A 30 6.16 18.60 -21.46
N VAL A 31 7.37 19.10 -21.25
CA VAL A 31 8.00 19.18 -19.95
C VAL A 31 6.99 19.79 -18.99
N ILE A 32 6.47 18.98 -18.05
CA ILE A 32 5.54 19.42 -17.01
C ILE A 32 6.19 20.66 -16.36
N PRO A 33 5.50 21.80 -16.27
CA PRO A 33 6.06 22.99 -15.66
C PRO A 33 6.62 22.63 -14.27
N ARG A 34 7.89 22.97 -14.03
CA ARG A 34 8.54 22.77 -12.73
C ARG A 34 7.65 23.41 -11.65
N GLY A 35 7.12 22.61 -10.72
CA GLY A 35 6.34 23.12 -9.59
C GLY A 35 5.02 22.40 -9.27
N GLN A 36 4.63 21.32 -9.95
CA GLN A 36 3.38 20.60 -9.65
C GLN A 36 3.57 19.17 -9.12
N THR A 37 4.76 18.84 -8.63
CA THR A 37 4.95 17.61 -7.87
C THR A 37 4.32 17.79 -6.49
N SER A 38 3.34 16.96 -6.16
CA SER A 38 2.76 16.91 -4.81
C SER A 38 3.24 15.64 -4.12
N THR A 39 3.87 15.80 -2.96
CA THR A 39 4.32 14.69 -2.13
C THR A 39 3.55 14.70 -0.82
N ARG A 40 2.99 13.54 -0.43
CA ARG A 40 2.23 13.34 0.81
C ARG A 40 2.86 12.23 1.61
N THR A 41 2.96 12.40 2.91
CA THR A 41 3.48 11.37 3.80
C THR A 41 2.35 10.68 4.54
N PHE A 42 2.45 9.37 4.71
CA PHE A 42 1.52 8.59 5.50
C PHE A 42 2.26 7.68 6.46
N THR A 43 1.68 7.46 7.63
CA THR A 43 2.19 6.51 8.61
C THR A 43 1.03 5.69 9.15
N ALA A 44 1.06 4.39 8.89
CA ALA A 44 0.19 3.39 9.48
C ALA A 44 0.91 2.72 10.65
N SER A 45 0.22 2.57 11.77
CA SER A 45 0.69 1.85 12.94
C SER A 45 -0.33 0.80 13.41
N GLY A 46 0.18 -0.36 13.78
CA GLY A 46 -0.59 -1.50 14.26
C GLY A 46 -0.72 -1.57 15.79
N PRO A 47 -1.46 -2.57 16.30
CA PRO A 47 -1.42 -2.96 17.70
C PRO A 47 -0.05 -3.55 18.03
N SER A 48 0.12 -3.99 19.26
CA SER A 48 1.26 -4.75 19.75
C SER A 48 1.55 -6.10 19.05
N ASN A 49 0.78 -6.48 18.02
CA ASN A 49 0.85 -7.79 17.35
C ASN A 49 1.08 -7.62 15.85
N LEU A 50 1.84 -8.54 15.24
CA LEU A 50 2.11 -8.57 13.81
C LEU A 50 1.52 -9.81 13.13
N PRO A 51 0.96 -9.70 11.92
CA PRO A 51 0.60 -10.87 11.13
C PRO A 51 1.88 -11.58 10.62
N ILE A 52 1.80 -12.89 10.42
CA ILE A 52 2.96 -13.71 10.03
C ILE A 52 3.61 -13.28 8.71
N ILE A 53 2.84 -12.69 7.80
CA ILE A 53 3.31 -12.17 6.52
C ILE A 53 4.13 -10.87 6.64
N ALA A 54 4.07 -10.21 7.80
CA ALA A 54 4.80 -8.97 8.10
C ALA A 54 6.14 -9.23 8.80
N VAL A 55 6.46 -10.49 9.10
CA VAL A 55 7.73 -10.89 9.71
C VAL A 55 8.50 -11.79 8.75
N TYR A 56 9.80 -11.90 8.97
CA TYR A 56 10.66 -12.76 8.17
C TYR A 56 11.55 -13.64 9.03
N THR A 57 12.08 -14.69 8.41
CA THR A 57 13.04 -15.59 9.03
C THR A 57 14.09 -16.03 8.03
N ASP A 58 15.34 -16.15 8.48
CA ASP A 58 16.43 -16.79 7.76
C ASP A 58 16.49 -18.31 8.01
N ASN A 59 15.68 -18.82 8.93
CA ASN A 59 15.67 -20.20 9.34
C ASN A 59 14.63 -21.03 8.57
N LYS A 60 15.11 -21.99 7.78
CA LYS A 60 14.26 -22.90 6.98
C LYS A 60 13.28 -23.71 7.82
N ALA A 61 13.64 -24.08 9.05
CA ALA A 61 12.75 -24.85 9.91
C ALA A 61 11.54 -24.02 10.36
N ILE A 62 11.74 -22.72 10.62
CA ILE A 62 10.63 -21.80 10.94
C ILE A 62 9.74 -21.62 9.72
N SER A 63 10.34 -21.39 8.55
CA SER A 63 9.59 -21.27 7.30
C SER A 63 8.75 -22.52 6.98
N ALA A 64 9.23 -23.71 7.35
CA ALA A 64 8.47 -24.95 7.21
C ALA A 64 7.31 -25.09 8.22
N LEU A 65 7.47 -24.58 9.45
CA LEU A 65 6.44 -24.63 10.49
C LEU A 65 5.34 -23.58 10.29
N PHE A 66 5.68 -22.46 9.67
CA PHE A 66 4.83 -21.27 9.59
C PHE A 66 4.60 -20.89 8.12
N PRO A 67 3.65 -21.55 7.43
CA PRO A 67 3.35 -21.22 6.05
C PRO A 67 2.92 -19.75 5.93
N GLY A 68 3.62 -19.00 5.08
CA GLY A 68 3.37 -17.58 4.85
C GLY A 68 4.37 -16.63 5.54
N ILE A 69 5.25 -17.13 6.42
CA ILE A 69 6.38 -16.30 6.86
C ILE A 69 7.34 -16.06 5.70
N ALA A 70 7.81 -14.83 5.54
CA ALA A 70 8.77 -14.50 4.51
C ALA A 70 10.16 -15.06 4.85
N THR A 71 10.93 -15.43 3.84
CA THR A 71 12.30 -15.96 4.00
C THR A 71 13.38 -14.89 3.96
N SER A 72 13.01 -13.62 3.77
CA SER A 72 13.95 -12.50 3.73
C SER A 72 13.25 -11.18 4.07
N LYS A 73 14.05 -10.21 4.52
CA LYS A 73 13.61 -8.83 4.77
C LYS A 73 13.02 -8.19 3.51
N ASP A 74 13.73 -8.33 2.38
CA ASP A 74 13.34 -7.76 1.09
C ASP A 74 11.99 -8.28 0.60
N ALA A 75 11.67 -9.55 0.87
CA ALA A 75 10.39 -10.12 0.47
C ALA A 75 9.21 -9.46 1.22
N VAL A 76 9.38 -9.18 2.51
CA VAL A 76 8.35 -8.47 3.30
C VAL A 76 8.24 -7.02 2.85
N GLN A 77 9.37 -6.34 2.61
CA GLN A 77 9.35 -4.95 2.14
C GLN A 77 8.70 -4.84 0.76
N ALA A 78 9.03 -5.74 -0.17
CA ALA A 78 8.38 -5.80 -1.48
C ALA A 78 6.88 -6.08 -1.38
N LEU A 79 6.46 -6.95 -0.44
CA LEU A 79 5.05 -7.21 -0.18
C LEU A 79 4.34 -5.96 0.35
N ALA A 80 4.92 -5.28 1.35
CA ALA A 80 4.38 -4.05 1.91
C ALA A 80 4.25 -2.95 0.84
N GLN A 81 5.28 -2.78 0.02
CA GLN A 81 5.31 -1.85 -1.11
C GLN A 81 4.19 -2.14 -2.13
N ARG A 82 4.08 -3.40 -2.58
CA ARG A 82 3.03 -3.80 -3.53
C ARG A 82 1.63 -3.60 -2.95
N PHE A 83 1.45 -3.96 -1.69
CA PHE A 83 0.16 -3.85 -1.03
C PHE A 83 -0.26 -2.39 -0.82
N ALA A 84 0.67 -1.52 -0.43
CA ALA A 84 0.44 -0.09 -0.36
C ALA A 84 0.10 0.49 -1.74
N MET A 85 0.86 0.14 -2.79
CA MET A 85 0.60 0.60 -4.15
C MET A 85 -0.79 0.18 -4.63
N GLN A 86 -1.12 -1.11 -4.54
CA GLN A 86 -2.42 -1.64 -4.97
C GLN A 86 -3.57 -0.93 -4.25
N THR A 87 -3.43 -0.79 -2.94
CA THR A 87 -4.46 -0.15 -2.12
C THR A 87 -4.68 1.31 -2.51
N VAL A 88 -3.61 2.06 -2.75
CA VAL A 88 -3.72 3.46 -3.17
C VAL A 88 -4.37 3.55 -4.55
N VAL A 89 -3.96 2.71 -5.50
CA VAL A 89 -4.54 2.66 -6.85
C VAL A 89 -6.03 2.37 -6.79
N ASP A 90 -6.44 1.32 -6.09
CA ASP A 90 -7.85 0.94 -5.98
C ASP A 90 -8.70 2.09 -5.41
N VAL A 91 -8.19 2.79 -4.40
CA VAL A 91 -8.89 3.92 -3.81
C VAL A 91 -8.96 5.12 -4.76
N LEU A 92 -7.88 5.42 -5.47
CA LEU A 92 -7.86 6.51 -6.44
C LEU A 92 -8.83 6.26 -7.59
N GLU A 93 -8.97 5.02 -8.05
CA GLU A 93 -9.99 4.67 -9.04
C GLU A 93 -11.41 4.91 -8.50
N ILE A 94 -11.68 4.49 -7.26
CA ILE A 94 -12.99 4.68 -6.62
C ILE A 94 -13.29 6.18 -6.42
N GLU A 95 -12.34 6.95 -5.90
CA GLU A 95 -12.53 8.39 -5.66
C GLU A 95 -12.58 9.18 -6.97
N GLY A 96 -11.76 8.83 -7.95
CA GLY A 96 -11.77 9.45 -9.27
C GLY A 96 -13.13 9.29 -9.96
N ARG A 97 -13.70 8.08 -9.94
CA ARG A 97 -15.05 7.84 -10.47
C ARG A 97 -16.13 8.61 -9.71
N ARG A 98 -16.01 8.70 -8.37
CA ARG A 98 -16.94 9.50 -7.54
C ARG A 98 -16.86 11.00 -7.83
N ALA A 99 -15.68 11.49 -8.21
CA ALA A 99 -15.46 12.85 -8.67
C ALA A 99 -15.86 13.07 -10.14
N LEU A 100 -16.48 12.08 -10.79
CA LEU A 100 -16.87 12.11 -12.21
C LEU A 100 -15.69 12.36 -13.16
N LEU A 101 -14.48 11.93 -12.77
CA LEU A 101 -13.33 11.96 -13.66
C LEU A 101 -13.50 10.88 -14.74
N PRO A 102 -13.23 11.20 -16.02
CA PRO A 102 -13.18 10.20 -17.08
C PRO A 102 -12.14 9.10 -16.78
N ASP A 103 -12.40 7.85 -17.17
CA ASP A 103 -11.49 6.72 -16.89
C ASP A 103 -10.07 6.95 -17.43
N PHE A 104 -9.91 7.64 -18.57
CA PHE A 104 -8.58 7.97 -19.10
C PHE A 104 -7.78 8.92 -18.19
N VAL A 105 -8.47 9.81 -17.47
CA VAL A 105 -7.83 10.70 -16.49
C VAL A 105 -7.37 9.90 -15.30
N ILE A 106 -8.20 8.97 -14.81
CA ILE A 106 -7.88 8.09 -13.69
C ILE A 106 -6.65 7.22 -14.05
N SER A 107 -6.66 6.59 -15.22
CA SER A 107 -5.53 5.76 -15.71
C SER A 107 -4.23 6.56 -15.78
N ASN A 108 -4.24 7.73 -16.44
CA ASN A 108 -3.06 8.59 -16.55
C ASN A 108 -2.54 9.04 -15.18
N THR A 109 -3.43 9.15 -14.20
CA THR A 109 -3.09 9.58 -12.86
C THR A 109 -2.44 8.46 -12.05
N VAL A 110 -2.93 7.23 -12.20
CA VAL A 110 -2.31 6.03 -11.63
C VAL A 110 -0.90 5.83 -12.19
N ASP A 111 -0.70 6.05 -13.50
CA ASP A 111 0.63 5.94 -14.14
C ASP A 111 1.64 6.99 -13.66
N GLN A 112 1.15 8.12 -13.15
CA GLN A 112 1.97 9.23 -12.63
C GLN A 112 2.16 9.17 -11.10
N LEU A 113 1.63 8.13 -10.45
CA LEU A 113 1.73 7.93 -9.01
C LEU A 113 3.00 7.13 -8.68
N GLN A 114 3.81 7.68 -7.79
CA GLN A 114 4.93 6.99 -7.17
C GLN A 114 4.64 6.80 -5.69
N VAL A 115 4.60 5.55 -5.26
CA VAL A 115 4.50 5.18 -3.85
C VAL A 115 5.86 4.72 -3.41
N ASN A 116 6.38 5.26 -2.31
CA ASN A 116 7.60 4.76 -1.68
C ASN A 116 7.27 4.39 -0.24
N THR A 117 7.52 3.15 0.16
CA THR A 117 7.22 2.67 1.51
C THR A 117 8.48 2.38 2.29
N THR A 118 8.43 2.71 3.58
CA THR A 118 9.44 2.39 4.57
C THR A 118 8.78 1.51 5.61
N TYR A 119 9.23 0.26 5.66
CA TYR A 119 8.82 -0.73 6.64
C TYR A 119 10.05 -1.45 7.18
N GLU A 120 10.11 -1.69 8.49
CA GLU A 120 11.18 -2.44 9.14
C GLU A 120 10.66 -3.79 9.64
N PRO A 121 10.77 -4.87 8.84
CA PRO A 121 10.27 -6.19 9.22
C PRO A 121 10.97 -6.73 10.47
N LEU A 122 10.23 -7.44 11.32
CA LEU A 122 10.79 -8.15 12.46
C LEU A 122 11.46 -9.46 12.01
N LEU A 123 12.69 -9.70 12.46
CA LEU A 123 13.40 -10.97 12.26
C LEU A 123 13.01 -11.97 13.34
N CYS A 124 12.36 -13.05 12.94
CA CYS A 124 11.97 -14.13 13.83
C CYS A 124 12.96 -15.30 13.73
N LYS A 125 13.68 -15.53 14.83
CA LYS A 125 14.51 -16.72 15.04
C LYS A 125 13.85 -17.69 16.01
N MET A 126 14.28 -18.95 15.99
CA MET A 126 13.73 -20.01 16.81
C MET A 126 14.81 -20.59 17.71
N LEU A 127 14.41 -20.91 18.94
CA LEU A 127 15.16 -21.75 19.86
C LEU A 127 14.97 -23.21 19.45
N MET A 128 15.69 -23.67 18.43
CA MET A 128 15.75 -25.10 18.10
C MET A 128 16.86 -25.78 18.90
N ARG A 129 16.76 -25.77 20.23
CA ARG A 129 17.15 -26.86 21.14
C ARG A 129 17.13 -26.40 22.59
N PRO A 130 16.67 -27.24 23.54
CA PRO A 130 16.78 -26.95 24.97
C PRO A 130 18.23 -26.95 25.48
N GLU A 131 19.20 -27.39 24.68
CA GLU A 131 20.61 -27.48 25.06
C GLU A 131 21.49 -26.36 24.51
N ASP A 132 21.01 -25.60 23.51
CA ASP A 132 21.76 -24.49 22.93
C ASP A 132 21.22 -23.17 23.47
N VAL A 133 21.97 -22.57 24.40
CA VAL A 133 21.71 -21.23 24.95
C VAL A 133 21.94 -20.20 23.84
N ALA A 134 20.95 -20.03 22.96
CA ALA A 134 21.04 -19.06 21.89
C ALA A 134 20.82 -17.64 22.47
N PRO A 135 21.74 -16.69 22.23
CA PRO A 135 21.62 -15.31 22.69
C PRO A 135 20.64 -14.48 21.84
N MET A 136 19.89 -15.10 20.93
CA MET A 136 19.08 -14.38 19.94
C MET A 136 17.60 -14.30 20.34
N GLU A 137 17.05 -13.12 20.11
CA GLU A 137 15.62 -12.83 20.28
C GLU A 137 14.77 -13.78 19.42
N SER A 138 13.77 -14.40 20.03
CA SER A 138 12.88 -15.36 19.37
C SER A 138 11.45 -14.85 19.38
N CYS A 139 10.72 -15.01 18.27
CA CYS A 139 9.33 -14.55 18.19
C CYS A 139 8.37 -15.53 18.87
N ILE A 140 7.34 -14.98 19.53
CA ILE A 140 6.24 -15.76 20.12
C ILE A 140 5.06 -15.74 19.14
N PHE A 141 4.70 -16.91 18.64
CA PHE A 141 3.59 -17.08 17.70
C PHE A 141 2.34 -17.58 18.43
N VAL A 142 1.22 -16.89 18.22
CA VAL A 142 -0.12 -17.34 18.62
C VAL A 142 -0.96 -17.43 17.35
N GLY A 143 -1.18 -18.66 16.87
CA GLY A 143 -1.80 -18.88 15.56
C GLY A 143 -0.94 -18.32 14.43
N SER A 144 -1.52 -17.43 13.60
CA SER A 144 -0.86 -16.74 12.48
C SER A 144 -0.34 -15.35 12.85
N THR A 145 -0.15 -15.07 14.15
CA THR A 145 0.23 -13.74 14.64
C THR A 145 1.42 -13.84 15.58
N VAL A 146 2.32 -12.85 15.50
CA VAL A 146 3.41 -12.64 16.44
C VAL A 146 2.92 -11.68 17.51
N THR A 147 2.94 -12.11 18.77
CA THR A 147 2.41 -11.33 19.90
C THR A 147 3.49 -10.74 20.80
N GLY A 148 4.75 -11.13 20.59
CA GLY A 148 5.86 -10.67 21.42
C GLY A 148 7.19 -11.28 21.03
N ILE A 149 8.23 -10.80 21.72
CA ILE A 149 9.62 -11.21 21.54
C ILE A 149 10.07 -11.86 22.85
N CYS A 150 10.64 -13.05 22.77
CA CYS A 150 11.34 -13.68 23.87
C CYS A 150 12.80 -13.20 23.87
N PRO A 151 13.27 -12.54 24.95
CA PRO A 151 14.67 -12.18 25.09
C PRO A 151 15.53 -13.45 25.14
N GLY A 152 16.69 -13.42 24.48
CA GLY A 152 17.58 -14.58 24.35
C GLY A 152 17.99 -15.21 25.69
N GLY A 153 18.41 -16.48 25.66
CA GLY A 153 18.87 -17.22 26.84
C GLY A 153 17.77 -17.76 27.76
N GLN A 154 16.50 -17.64 27.38
CA GLN A 154 15.37 -18.18 28.13
C GLN A 154 14.82 -19.43 27.44
N GLY A 155 14.54 -20.48 28.22
CA GLY A 155 13.84 -21.66 27.70
C GLY A 155 12.38 -21.35 27.35
N PRO A 156 11.71 -22.19 26.54
CA PRO A 156 10.36 -21.93 26.03
C PRO A 156 9.32 -21.67 27.13
N LYS A 157 9.46 -22.31 28.30
CA LYS A 157 8.56 -22.07 29.46
C LYS A 157 8.71 -20.66 30.03
N LYS A 158 9.95 -20.17 30.16
CA LYS A 158 10.20 -18.82 30.71
C LYS A 158 9.93 -17.72 29.69
N CYS A 159 10.07 -18.01 28.39
CA CYS A 159 9.71 -17.07 27.33
C CYS A 159 8.28 -16.54 27.43
N GLN A 160 7.33 -17.38 27.86
CA GLN A 160 5.93 -16.96 27.97
C GLN A 160 5.69 -16.02 29.17
N GLU A 161 6.50 -16.13 30.22
CA GLU A 161 6.43 -15.27 31.41
C GLU A 161 7.20 -13.95 31.21
N VAL A 162 8.26 -13.96 30.40
CA VAL A 162 9.18 -12.83 30.17
C VAL A 162 9.04 -12.24 28.76
N ALA A 163 7.89 -12.43 28.13
CA ALA A 163 7.64 -11.88 26.79
C ALA A 163 7.72 -10.35 26.80
N VAL A 164 8.56 -9.81 25.93
CA VAL A 164 8.71 -8.36 25.72
C VAL A 164 7.80 -7.92 24.57
N PRO A 165 7.12 -6.77 24.68
CA PRO A 165 6.33 -6.24 23.57
C PRO A 165 7.20 -5.93 22.35
N ILE A 166 6.61 -6.07 21.16
CA ILE A 166 7.27 -5.73 19.89
C ILE A 166 7.54 -4.23 19.84
N ASN A 167 8.77 -3.83 19.47
CA ASN A 167 9.10 -2.41 19.31
C ASN A 167 8.20 -1.77 18.23
N SER A 168 7.76 -0.54 18.50
CA SER A 168 6.90 0.26 17.63
C SER A 168 7.43 0.43 16.20
N GLU A 169 8.75 0.37 15.99
CA GLU A 169 9.38 0.43 14.67
C GLU A 169 8.89 -0.69 13.74
N HIS A 170 8.73 -1.91 14.27
CA HIS A 170 8.24 -3.06 13.50
C HIS A 170 6.72 -3.05 13.30
N LEU A 171 6.02 -2.24 14.09
CA LEU A 171 4.56 -2.08 14.06
C LEU A 171 4.13 -0.92 13.16
N SER A 172 5.07 -0.20 12.54
CA SER A 172 4.80 0.99 11.74
C SER A 172 5.20 0.80 10.28
N LEU A 173 4.27 1.12 9.38
CA LEU A 173 4.49 1.22 7.94
C LEU A 173 4.34 2.70 7.57
N SER A 174 5.39 3.32 7.08
CA SER A 174 5.34 4.71 6.61
C SER A 174 5.65 4.78 5.12
N GLY A 175 5.37 5.91 4.50
CA GLY A 175 5.70 6.10 3.11
C GLY A 175 5.35 7.47 2.57
N THR A 176 5.73 7.67 1.32
CA THR A 176 5.42 8.88 0.55
C THR A 176 4.64 8.53 -0.71
N LEU A 177 3.63 9.35 -1.00
CA LEU A 177 2.85 9.34 -2.23
C LEU A 177 3.26 10.58 -3.01
N THR A 178 3.90 10.39 -4.16
CA THR A 178 4.27 11.48 -5.05
C THR A 178 3.46 11.38 -6.32
N THR A 179 2.84 12.49 -6.72
CA THR A 179 2.14 12.59 -8.00
C THR A 179 2.61 13.82 -8.76
N THR A 180 2.68 13.69 -10.08
CA THR A 180 2.94 14.79 -11.02
C THR A 180 1.67 15.26 -11.73
N ASN A 181 0.52 14.64 -11.41
CA ASN A 181 -0.74 14.96 -12.03
C ASN A 181 -1.35 16.24 -11.43
N ILE A 182 -1.61 17.24 -12.27
CA ILE A 182 -2.14 18.55 -11.84
C ILE A 182 -3.48 18.45 -11.12
N ILE A 183 -4.33 17.48 -11.48
CA ILE A 183 -5.67 17.34 -10.90
C ILE A 183 -5.53 16.87 -9.45
N MET A 184 -4.77 15.79 -9.24
CA MET A 184 -4.53 15.25 -7.89
C MET A 184 -3.64 16.14 -7.03
N ALA A 185 -2.67 16.84 -7.62
CA ALA A 185 -1.83 17.79 -6.90
C ALA A 185 -2.65 18.92 -6.26
N ASN A 186 -3.76 19.30 -6.89
CA ASN A 186 -4.69 20.33 -6.42
C ASN A 186 -5.84 19.80 -5.54
N TRP A 187 -5.90 18.49 -5.24
CA TRP A 187 -6.90 17.97 -4.33
C TRP A 187 -6.77 18.57 -2.94
N SER A 188 -7.91 18.88 -2.32
CA SER A 188 -7.94 19.43 -0.97
C SER A 188 -7.39 18.43 0.05
N ARG A 189 -6.95 18.92 1.22
CA ARG A 189 -6.53 18.05 2.34
C ARG A 189 -7.61 17.02 2.69
N THR A 190 -8.89 17.40 2.65
CA THR A 190 -10.02 16.51 2.94
C THR A 190 -10.16 15.39 1.91
N MET A 191 -9.94 15.67 0.62
CA MET A 191 -9.96 14.64 -0.43
C MET A 191 -8.83 13.63 -0.22
N TRP A 192 -7.61 14.11 0.07
CA TRP A 192 -6.48 13.24 0.39
C TRP A 192 -6.71 12.41 1.66
N GLN A 193 -7.30 13.02 2.70
CA GLN A 193 -7.66 12.29 3.92
C GLN A 193 -8.65 11.16 3.61
N ASN A 194 -9.69 11.41 2.81
CA ASN A 194 -10.66 10.40 2.39
C ASN A 194 -10.02 9.23 1.65
N VAL A 195 -9.04 9.51 0.78
CA VAL A 195 -8.27 8.48 0.06
C VAL A 195 -7.51 7.62 1.07
N VAL A 196 -6.75 8.24 1.97
CA VAL A 196 -5.94 7.45 2.90
C VAL A 196 -6.79 6.69 3.92
N ASP A 197 -7.90 7.26 4.40
CA ASP A 197 -8.82 6.57 5.32
C ASP A 197 -9.48 5.35 4.67
N ARG A 198 -9.72 5.40 3.35
CA ARG A 198 -10.19 4.24 2.57
C ARG A 198 -9.08 3.25 2.33
N ALA A 199 -7.88 3.73 2.01
CA ALA A 199 -6.72 2.88 1.84
C ALA A 199 -6.51 2.07 3.12
N LEU A 200 -6.53 2.72 4.28
CA LEU A 200 -6.47 2.03 5.57
C LEU A 200 -7.56 0.96 5.73
N ARG A 201 -8.82 1.29 5.42
CA ARG A 201 -9.90 0.29 5.53
C ARG A 201 -9.65 -0.92 4.64
N MET A 202 -9.12 -0.72 3.43
CA MET A 202 -8.72 -1.80 2.54
C MET A 202 -7.51 -2.57 3.08
N LEU A 203 -6.51 -1.88 3.64
CA LEU A 203 -5.37 -2.52 4.31
C LEU A 203 -5.84 -3.44 5.44
N ARG A 204 -6.82 -2.99 6.24
CA ARG A 204 -7.43 -3.76 7.34
C ARG A 204 -8.21 -4.99 6.87
N SER A 205 -8.83 -4.93 5.69
CA SER A 205 -9.52 -6.08 5.10
C SER A 205 -8.59 -7.05 4.38
N GLY A 206 -7.34 -6.64 4.14
CA GLY A 206 -6.35 -7.43 3.40
C GLY A 206 -5.55 -8.39 4.28
N PRO A 207 -4.39 -8.86 3.80
CA PRO A 207 -3.59 -9.88 4.50
C PRO A 207 -2.91 -9.36 5.77
N PHE A 208 -2.85 -8.03 5.97
CA PHE A 208 -2.44 -7.43 7.24
C PHE A 208 -3.56 -7.45 8.30
N GLY A 209 -4.80 -7.72 7.87
CA GLY A 209 -5.95 -7.97 8.73
C GLY A 209 -6.28 -6.83 9.70
N SER A 210 -6.97 -7.18 10.79
CA SER A 210 -7.27 -6.28 11.90
C SER A 210 -6.02 -5.85 12.70
N HIS A 211 -4.81 -6.18 12.24
CA HIS A 211 -3.54 -5.84 12.91
C HIS A 211 -2.98 -4.48 12.46
N LEU A 212 -3.79 -3.64 11.83
CA LEU A 212 -3.47 -2.22 11.58
C LEU A 212 -4.58 -1.35 12.16
N TYR A 213 -4.36 -0.76 13.34
CA TYR A 213 -5.42 -0.04 14.07
C TYR A 213 -5.40 1.47 13.85
N THR A 214 -4.26 2.07 13.53
CA THR A 214 -4.17 3.53 13.43
C THR A 214 -3.42 3.93 12.17
N VAL A 215 -3.89 4.95 11.47
CA VAL A 215 -3.10 5.62 10.43
C VAL A 215 -3.20 7.09 10.69
N THR A 216 -2.04 7.72 10.70
CA THR A 216 -1.91 9.16 10.73
C THR A 216 -1.39 9.59 9.38
N VAL A 217 -2.08 10.54 8.77
CA VAL A 217 -1.67 11.13 7.49
C VAL A 217 -1.16 12.51 7.79
N THR A 218 0.11 12.75 7.47
CA THR A 218 0.67 14.07 7.59
C THR A 218 0.75 14.65 6.20
N VAL A 219 -0.23 15.51 5.90
CA VAL A 219 -0.26 16.32 4.69
C VAL A 219 0.67 17.52 4.92
N SER A 220 1.95 17.32 4.61
CA SER A 220 2.96 18.37 4.40
C SER A 220 2.84 18.96 3.01
#